data_AF-A0AAU7XPS6-F1
#
_entry.id   AF-A0AAU7XPS6-F1
#
_cell.length_a   1.000
_cell.length_b   1.000
_cell.length_c   1.000
_cell.angle_alpha   90.00
_cell.angle_beta   90.00
_cell.angle_gamma   90.00
#
_symmetry.space_group_name_H-M   'P 1'
#
loop_
_entity.id
_entity.type
_entity.pdbx_description
1 polymer ?
#
loop_
_entity_poly.entity_id
_entity_poly.type
_entity_poly.pdbx_seq_one_letter_code
_entity_poly.pdbx_strand_id
1 'polypeptide(L)'
;MGYRQLTQIQRYQIFAYLETGISQRQIAQAIGVHSSTISREIKRNGLTRGYAPEQAQLVSDQRRRTAWKVTKRLPSLVRWVTGQLMDEWSPQQISGFMANANGVCVSHQWIYALIWDDKKHGGTLWKRLRLPRQRRYQRQLAKRAGLGKIPHRVGIEQRPAKVEERRHIGHWEGDTVLKGHKESGLVTLVERRSGYLLAARLPTITATRTAQAMTRLLAPRRGAVHTITLDNGSEFAEHRKVVSAP
;
A
#
# COMPACT_ATOMS: atom_id res chain seq x y z
N MET A 1 -14.50 9.80 -27.34
CA MET A 1 -13.06 10.11 -27.23
C MET A 1 -12.84 11.11 -26.10
N GLY A 2 -12.02 10.78 -25.10
CA GLY A 2 -11.70 11.70 -24.01
C GLY A 2 -10.82 12.85 -24.49
N TYR A 3 -10.98 14.03 -23.90
CA TYR A 3 -10.13 15.19 -24.18
C TYR A 3 -8.69 14.91 -23.75
N ARG A 4 -7.75 14.86 -24.70
CA ARG A 4 -6.32 14.63 -24.46
C ARG A 4 -5.55 15.93 -24.70
N GLN A 5 -4.87 16.43 -23.66
CA GLN A 5 -4.00 17.61 -23.82
C GLN A 5 -2.71 17.24 -24.55
N LEU A 6 -2.15 18.20 -25.28
CA LEU A 6 -0.84 18.05 -25.92
C LEU A 6 0.25 17.82 -24.87
N THR A 7 1.15 16.89 -25.17
CA THR A 7 2.34 16.61 -24.36
C THR A 7 3.46 17.59 -24.67
N GLN A 8 4.46 17.69 -23.79
CA GLN A 8 5.68 18.46 -24.03
C GLN A 8 6.34 18.08 -25.37
N ILE A 9 6.45 16.78 -25.64
CA ILE A 9 7.06 16.26 -26.87
C ILE A 9 6.29 16.74 -28.10
N GLN A 10 4.96 16.68 -28.07
CA GLN A 10 4.13 17.19 -29.16
C GLN A 10 4.29 18.69 -29.35
N ARG A 11 4.51 19.47 -28.28
CA ARG A 11 4.80 20.91 -28.40
C ARG A 11 6.15 21.17 -29.07
N TYR A 12 7.18 20.38 -28.78
CA TYR A 12 8.46 20.46 -29.50
C TYR A 12 8.30 20.12 -30.98
N GLN A 13 7.50 19.10 -31.32
CA GLN A 13 7.20 18.76 -32.72
C GLN A 13 6.45 19.90 -33.43
N ILE A 14 5.47 20.54 -32.77
CA ILE A 14 4.77 21.70 -33.31
C ILE A 14 5.76 22.82 -33.63
N PHE A 15 6.68 23.13 -32.72
CA PHE A 15 7.71 24.14 -32.95
C PHE A 15 8.59 23.81 -34.14
N ALA A 16 9.16 22.60 -34.19
CA ALA A 16 10.02 22.17 -35.30
C ALA A 16 9.31 22.29 -36.66
N TYR A 17 8.04 21.88 -36.73
CA TYR A 17 7.29 21.97 -37.98
C TYR A 17 6.91 23.40 -38.37
N LEU A 18 6.64 24.28 -37.39
CA LEU A 18 6.39 25.70 -37.67
C LEU A 18 7.64 26.39 -38.23
N GLU A 19 8.84 26.08 -37.71
CA GLU A 19 10.11 26.60 -38.24
C GLU A 19 10.37 26.15 -39.69
N THR A 20 9.90 24.96 -40.06
CA THR A 20 9.98 24.45 -41.45
C THR A 20 8.88 24.99 -42.38
N GLY A 21 8.00 25.89 -41.92
CA GLY A 21 6.95 26.49 -42.74
C GLY A 21 5.77 25.56 -43.07
N ILE A 22 5.62 24.45 -42.35
CA ILE A 22 4.53 23.48 -42.61
C ILE A 22 3.19 24.04 -42.11
N SER A 23 2.12 23.80 -42.88
CA SER A 23 0.79 24.30 -42.50
C SER A 23 0.23 23.61 -41.25
N GLN A 24 -0.58 24.33 -40.46
CA GLN A 24 -1.18 23.78 -39.22
C GLN A 24 -2.00 22.48 -39.46
N ARG A 25 -2.58 22.30 -40.66
CA ARG A 25 -3.31 21.07 -41.03
C ARG A 25 -2.37 19.88 -41.18
N GLN A 26 -1.23 20.08 -41.84
CA GLN A 26 -0.21 19.04 -42.01
C GLN A 26 0.46 18.70 -40.66
N ILE A 27 0.73 19.70 -39.83
CA ILE A 27 1.23 19.49 -38.45
C ILE A 27 0.27 18.60 -37.65
N ALA A 28 -1.03 18.88 -37.75
CA ALA A 28 -2.05 18.10 -37.05
C ALA A 28 -2.08 16.64 -37.50
N GLN A 29 -1.97 16.40 -38.82
CA GLN A 29 -1.88 15.05 -39.38
C GLN A 29 -0.61 14.32 -38.91
N ALA A 30 0.56 14.98 -38.95
CA ALA A 30 1.84 14.40 -38.53
C ALA A 30 1.86 14.01 -37.05
N ILE A 31 1.22 14.82 -36.19
CA ILE A 31 1.16 14.60 -34.73
C ILE A 31 -0.01 13.68 -34.32
N GLY A 32 -0.95 13.40 -35.23
CA GLY A 32 -2.13 12.58 -34.95
C GLY A 32 -3.19 13.28 -34.11
N VAL A 33 -3.36 14.59 -34.30
CA VAL A 33 -4.36 15.41 -33.59
C VAL A 33 -5.26 16.16 -34.58
N HIS A 34 -6.39 16.66 -34.11
CA HIS A 34 -7.27 17.48 -34.95
C HIS A 34 -6.64 18.87 -35.23
N SER A 35 -6.85 19.43 -36.42
CA SER A 35 -6.31 20.74 -36.82
C SER A 35 -6.71 21.88 -35.86
N SER A 36 -7.92 21.83 -35.33
CA SER A 36 -8.39 22.78 -34.31
C SER A 36 -7.65 22.67 -32.97
N THR A 37 -6.96 21.56 -32.67
CA THR A 37 -6.08 21.45 -31.50
C THR A 37 -4.83 22.27 -31.69
N ILE A 38 -4.18 22.19 -32.87
CA ILE A 38 -2.99 22.97 -33.21
C ILE A 38 -3.32 24.47 -33.22
N SER A 39 -4.40 24.86 -33.90
CA SER A 39 -4.83 26.26 -33.95
C SER A 39 -5.10 26.84 -32.55
N ARG A 40 -5.81 26.11 -31.69
CA ARG A 40 -6.08 26.54 -30.30
C ARG A 40 -4.82 26.57 -29.45
N GLU A 41 -3.88 25.65 -29.66
CA GLU A 41 -2.60 25.65 -28.94
C GLU A 41 -1.79 26.90 -29.28
N ILE A 42 -1.56 27.17 -30.57
CA ILE A 42 -0.82 28.35 -31.03
C ILE A 42 -1.53 29.63 -30.58
N LYS A 43 -2.86 29.71 -30.69
CA LYS A 43 -3.61 30.91 -30.25
C LYS A 43 -3.52 31.15 -28.74
N ARG A 44 -3.51 30.10 -27.92
CA ARG A 44 -3.55 30.22 -26.44
C ARG A 44 -2.17 30.30 -25.80
N ASN A 45 -1.16 29.72 -26.42
CA ASN A 45 0.18 29.54 -25.87
C ASN A 45 1.29 30.12 -26.75
N GLY A 46 0.95 30.69 -27.90
CA GLY A 46 1.91 31.39 -28.77
C GLY A 46 2.34 32.74 -28.20
N LEU A 47 3.50 33.18 -28.67
CA LEU A 47 4.10 34.48 -28.40
C LEU A 47 3.93 35.38 -29.63
N THR A 48 4.11 36.69 -29.44
CA THR A 48 4.10 37.67 -30.54
C THR A 48 5.17 37.38 -31.61
N ARG A 49 6.29 36.76 -31.22
CA ARG A 49 7.43 36.46 -32.11
C ARG A 49 7.52 34.98 -32.53
N GLY A 50 6.53 34.15 -32.22
CA GLY A 50 6.55 32.72 -32.60
C GLY A 50 5.96 31.81 -31.53
N TYR A 51 6.38 30.54 -31.53
CA TYR A 51 5.88 29.52 -30.61
C TYR A 51 7.03 28.93 -29.79
N ALA A 52 6.97 29.03 -28.45
CA ALA A 52 8.01 28.49 -27.57
C ALA A 52 7.46 27.31 -26.75
N PRO A 53 7.91 26.05 -27.00
CA PRO A 53 7.36 24.86 -26.37
C PRO A 53 7.43 24.84 -24.84
N GLU A 54 8.54 25.31 -24.27
CA GLU A 54 8.76 25.31 -22.82
C GLU A 54 7.81 26.27 -22.11
N GLN A 55 7.67 27.48 -22.64
CA GLN A 55 6.72 28.46 -22.13
C GLN A 55 5.27 27.98 -22.30
N ALA A 56 4.93 27.41 -23.46
CA ALA A 56 3.61 26.86 -23.74
C ALA A 56 3.20 25.78 -22.72
N GLN A 57 4.16 24.95 -22.30
CA GLN A 57 3.94 23.98 -21.23
C GLN A 57 3.75 24.65 -19.87
N LEU A 58 4.66 25.56 -19.47
CA LEU A 58 4.57 26.25 -18.18
C LEU A 58 3.21 26.94 -18.02
N VAL A 59 2.74 27.66 -19.04
CA VAL A 59 1.45 28.34 -19.05
C VAL A 59 0.28 27.35 -19.04
N SER A 60 0.40 26.21 -19.74
CA SER A 60 -0.59 25.14 -19.72
C SER A 60 -0.71 24.50 -18.33
N ASP A 61 0.41 24.24 -17.66
CA ASP A 61 0.47 23.63 -16.34
C ASP A 61 0.00 24.60 -15.26
N GLN A 62 0.38 25.88 -15.35
CA GLN A 62 -0.12 26.91 -14.45
C GLN A 62 -1.64 27.02 -14.53
N ARG A 63 -2.21 27.13 -15.73
CA ARG A 63 -3.67 27.14 -15.91
C ARG A 63 -4.34 25.90 -15.36
N ARG A 64 -3.73 24.72 -15.49
CA ARG A 64 -4.27 23.49 -14.91
C ARG A 64 -4.24 23.52 -13.38
N ARG A 65 -3.16 24.05 -12.78
CA ARG A 65 -3.00 24.17 -11.33
C ARG A 65 -3.97 25.21 -10.74
N THR A 66 -4.18 26.32 -11.43
CA THR A 66 -5.01 27.45 -10.97
C THR A 66 -6.46 27.38 -11.47
N ALA A 67 -6.81 26.39 -12.30
CA ALA A 67 -8.17 26.20 -12.77
C ALA A 67 -9.13 26.13 -11.57
N TRP A 68 -10.14 27.01 -11.59
CA TRP A 68 -11.17 27.04 -10.58
C TRP A 68 -11.88 25.68 -10.54
N LYS A 69 -11.68 24.94 -9.45
CA LYS A 69 -12.43 23.71 -9.20
C LYS A 69 -13.71 24.10 -8.51
N VAL A 70 -14.85 23.83 -9.14
CA VAL A 70 -16.14 23.93 -8.47
C VAL A 70 -16.11 23.00 -7.27
N THR A 71 -15.93 23.58 -6.09
CA THR A 71 -15.87 22.83 -4.84
C THR A 71 -17.27 22.92 -4.24
N LYS A 72 -17.94 21.78 -4.07
CA LYS A 72 -19.27 21.69 -3.44
C LYS A 72 -19.19 21.94 -1.91
N ARG A 73 -18.46 22.96 -1.48
CA ARG A 73 -18.30 23.40 -0.09
C ARG A 73 -19.18 24.61 0.17
N LEU A 74 -20.48 24.37 0.15
CA LEU A 74 -21.45 25.38 0.52
C LEU A 74 -21.21 25.77 1.99
N PRO A 75 -21.13 27.08 2.33
CA PRO A 75 -20.83 27.52 3.70
C PRO A 75 -21.78 26.95 4.77
N SER A 76 -23.06 26.81 4.44
CA SER A 76 -24.07 26.20 5.32
C SER A 76 -23.77 24.73 5.61
N LEU A 77 -23.40 23.97 4.58
CA LEU A 77 -23.05 22.56 4.71
C LEU A 77 -21.79 22.36 5.56
N VAL A 78 -20.76 23.17 5.31
CA VAL A 78 -19.51 23.13 6.10
C VAL A 78 -19.81 23.44 7.56
N ARG A 79 -20.63 24.46 7.84
CA ARG A 79 -21.01 24.83 9.21
C ARG A 79 -21.73 23.69 9.93
N TRP A 80 -22.69 23.04 9.27
CA TRP A 80 -23.43 21.92 9.85
C TRP A 80 -22.52 20.71 10.12
N VAL A 81 -21.70 20.31 9.14
CA VAL A 81 -20.74 19.21 9.30
C VAL A 81 -19.75 19.50 10.44
N THR A 82 -19.25 20.73 10.53
CA THR A 82 -18.37 21.17 11.62
C THR A 82 -19.07 21.09 12.98
N GLY A 83 -20.35 21.50 13.07
CA GLY A 83 -21.16 21.35 14.28
C GLY A 83 -21.24 19.89 14.74
N GLN A 84 -21.63 18.98 13.84
CA GLN A 84 -21.69 17.55 14.17
C GLN A 84 -20.32 16.97 14.57
N LEU A 85 -19.23 17.42 13.94
CA LEU A 85 -17.88 17.01 14.33
C LEU A 85 -17.53 17.50 15.74
N MET A 86 -17.98 18.70 16.16
CA MET A 86 -17.79 19.19 17.52
C MET A 86 -18.58 18.36 18.55
N ASP A 87 -19.74 17.84 18.16
CA ASP A 87 -20.56 16.90 18.93
C ASP A 87 -20.02 15.45 18.89
N GLU A 88 -18.78 15.26 18.44
CA GLU A 88 -18.07 13.98 18.35
C GLU A 88 -18.68 12.93 17.41
N TRP A 89 -19.49 13.35 16.44
CA TRP A 89 -19.95 12.44 15.40
C TRP A 89 -18.79 12.01 14.50
N SER A 90 -18.72 10.72 14.17
CA SER A 90 -17.75 10.24 13.18
C SER A 90 -18.12 10.69 11.76
N PRO A 91 -17.15 10.91 10.86
CA PRO A 91 -17.42 11.23 9.46
C PRO A 91 -18.37 10.25 8.77
N GLN A 92 -18.32 8.97 9.15
CA GLN A 92 -19.24 7.94 8.65
C GLN A 92 -20.66 8.12 9.16
N GLN A 93 -20.85 8.46 10.45
CA GLN A 93 -22.17 8.77 11.01
C GLN A 93 -22.79 10.00 10.36
N ILE A 94 -21.99 11.06 10.18
CA ILE A 94 -22.44 12.29 9.51
C ILE A 94 -22.87 11.97 8.07
N SER A 95 -22.04 11.24 7.32
CA SER A 95 -22.33 10.82 5.94
C SER A 95 -23.62 9.98 5.85
N GLY A 96 -23.79 8.99 6.73
CA GLY A 96 -24.97 8.14 6.77
C GLY A 96 -26.25 8.89 7.16
N PHE A 97 -26.18 9.77 8.17
CA PHE A 97 -27.32 10.58 8.58
C PHE A 97 -27.78 11.51 7.46
N MET A 98 -26.86 12.20 6.80
CA MET A 98 -27.20 13.11 5.70
C MET A 98 -27.83 12.39 4.51
N ALA A 99 -27.33 11.20 4.18
CA ALA A 99 -27.90 10.37 3.11
C ALA A 99 -29.35 9.97 3.41
N ASN A 100 -29.67 9.65 4.67
CA ASN A 100 -30.99 9.17 5.07
C ASN A 100 -31.99 10.31 5.38
N ALA A 101 -31.55 11.39 6.04
CA ALA A 101 -32.45 12.42 6.57
C ALA A 101 -32.66 13.61 5.62
N ASN A 102 -31.63 13.98 4.84
CA ASN A 102 -31.64 15.25 4.09
C ASN A 102 -31.57 15.06 2.57
N GLY A 103 -31.44 13.82 2.07
CA GLY A 103 -31.28 13.53 0.63
C GLY A 103 -29.98 14.05 0.00
N VAL A 104 -29.13 14.74 0.77
CA VAL A 104 -27.84 15.28 0.34
C VAL A 104 -26.74 14.28 0.68
N CYS A 105 -26.15 13.69 -0.35
CA CYS A 105 -25.04 12.75 -0.16
C CYS A 105 -23.71 13.48 0.00
N VAL A 106 -23.23 13.59 1.24
CA VAL A 106 -21.84 13.95 1.53
C VAL A 106 -21.07 12.69 1.85
N SER A 107 -20.01 12.41 1.10
CA SER A 107 -19.16 11.26 1.38
C SER A 107 -18.28 11.52 2.61
N HIS A 108 -18.03 10.48 3.40
CA HIS A 108 -17.08 10.58 4.52
C HIS A 108 -15.68 11.03 4.07
N GLN A 109 -15.26 10.74 2.83
CA GLN A 109 -14.01 11.27 2.24
C GLN A 109 -14.03 12.79 2.08
N TRP A 110 -15.17 13.37 1.66
CA TRP A 110 -15.32 14.82 1.59
C TRP A 110 -15.17 15.46 2.97
N ILE A 111 -15.73 14.83 4.00
CA ILE A 111 -15.62 15.28 5.40
C ILE A 111 -14.17 15.18 5.88
N TYR A 112 -13.46 14.09 5.57
CA TYR A 112 -12.03 13.99 5.85
C TYR A 112 -11.22 15.08 5.12
N ALA A 113 -11.53 15.37 3.85
CA ALA A 113 -10.87 16.44 3.11
C ALA A 113 -11.08 17.80 3.78
N LEU A 114 -12.27 18.08 4.32
CA LEU A 114 -12.55 19.28 5.11
C LEU A 114 -11.70 19.34 6.38
N ILE A 115 -11.64 18.25 7.14
CA ILE A 115 -10.85 18.16 8.39
C ILE A 115 -9.36 18.38 8.13
N TRP A 116 -8.83 17.80 7.05
CA TRP A 116 -7.42 17.94 6.71
C TRP A 116 -7.07 19.33 6.18
N ASP A 117 -7.98 19.97 5.45
CA ASP A 117 -7.82 21.38 5.09
C ASP A 117 -7.83 22.28 6.31
N ASP A 118 -8.79 22.11 7.22
CA ASP A 118 -8.86 22.84 8.49
C ASP A 118 -7.53 22.73 9.25
N LYS A 119 -7.01 21.50 9.40
CA LYS A 119 -5.70 21.25 10.02
C LYS A 119 -4.56 21.99 9.33
N LYS A 120 -4.55 22.00 7.99
CA LYS A 120 -3.52 22.71 7.20
C LYS A 120 -3.52 24.22 7.47
N HIS A 121 -4.70 24.79 7.75
CA HIS A 121 -4.88 26.20 8.08
C HIS A 121 -4.84 26.47 9.60
N GLY A 122 -4.33 25.53 10.41
CA GLY A 122 -4.15 25.70 11.86
C GLY A 122 -5.36 25.35 12.72
N GLY A 123 -6.43 24.82 12.12
CA GLY A 123 -7.64 24.42 12.82
C GLY A 123 -7.50 23.13 13.64
N THR A 124 -8.58 22.81 14.37
CA THR A 124 -8.59 21.77 15.41
C THR A 124 -9.61 20.66 15.20
N LEU A 125 -10.32 20.62 14.06
CA LEU A 125 -11.37 19.61 13.81
C LEU A 125 -10.84 18.18 13.89
N TRP A 126 -9.59 17.96 13.50
CA TRP A 126 -8.95 16.64 13.57
C TRP A 126 -8.82 16.09 15.00
N LYS A 127 -8.84 16.96 16.03
CA LYS A 127 -8.80 16.56 17.44
C LYS A 127 -10.14 15.98 17.90
N ARG A 128 -11.24 16.32 17.21
CA ARG A 128 -12.60 15.85 17.51
C ARG A 128 -12.93 14.52 16.85
N LEU A 129 -12.08 14.04 15.95
CA LEU A 129 -12.20 12.69 15.43
C LEU A 129 -12.07 11.70 16.58
N ARG A 130 -13.07 10.82 16.72
CA ARG A 130 -13.01 9.60 17.53
C ARG A 130 -11.91 8.69 17.00
N LEU A 131 -10.67 9.00 17.31
CA LEU A 131 -9.58 8.07 17.11
C LEU A 131 -9.71 6.99 18.18
N PRO A 132 -9.70 5.70 17.78
CA PRO A 132 -9.47 4.60 18.71
C PRO A 132 -7.99 4.63 19.14
N ARG A 133 -7.53 5.72 19.77
CA ARG A 133 -6.23 5.83 20.43
C ARG A 133 -6.04 4.67 21.41
N GLN A 134 -7.14 4.24 22.05
CA GLN A 134 -7.18 3.05 22.88
C GLN A 134 -6.79 1.76 22.13
N ARG A 135 -7.21 1.50 20.89
CA ARG A 135 -6.83 0.26 20.18
C ARG A 135 -5.34 0.21 19.82
N ARG A 136 -4.75 1.35 19.43
CA ARG A 136 -3.30 1.41 19.14
C ARG A 136 -2.48 1.29 20.43
N TYR A 137 -2.92 1.94 21.50
CA TYR A 137 -2.31 1.85 22.82
C TYR A 137 -2.41 0.43 23.39
N GLN A 138 -3.59 -0.21 23.32
CA GLN A 138 -3.77 -1.60 23.76
C GLN A 138 -2.96 -2.60 22.93
N ARG A 139 -2.82 -2.41 21.61
CA ARG A 139 -1.91 -3.23 20.79
C ARG A 139 -0.44 -3.04 21.21
N GLN A 140 -0.03 -1.83 21.57
CA GLN A 140 1.32 -1.58 22.09
C GLN A 140 1.52 -2.18 23.47
N LEU A 141 0.54 -2.07 24.37
CA LEU A 141 0.56 -2.71 25.69
C LEU A 141 0.61 -4.24 25.56
N ALA A 142 -0.21 -4.84 24.69
CA ALA A 142 -0.17 -6.28 24.41
C ALA A 142 1.21 -6.72 23.89
N LYS A 143 1.81 -5.99 22.94
CA LYS A 143 3.17 -6.27 22.47
C LYS A 143 4.22 -6.12 23.57
N ARG A 144 4.10 -5.11 24.45
CA ARG A 144 5.00 -4.90 25.61
C ARG A 144 4.84 -6.01 26.65
N ALA A 145 3.61 -6.46 26.90
CA ALA A 145 3.27 -7.58 27.77
C ALA A 145 3.64 -8.95 27.18
N GLY A 146 4.30 -9.00 26.01
CA GLY A 146 4.80 -10.23 25.42
C GLY A 146 3.78 -11.02 24.59
N LEU A 147 2.59 -10.48 24.34
CA LEU A 147 1.61 -11.10 23.45
C LEU A 147 2.21 -11.21 22.04
N GLY A 148 2.42 -12.45 21.57
CA GLY A 148 3.08 -12.76 20.30
C GLY A 148 4.58 -13.05 20.38
N LYS A 149 5.20 -13.09 21.58
CA LYS A 149 6.57 -13.59 21.75
C LYS A 149 6.55 -15.10 21.98
N ILE A 150 7.31 -15.84 21.18
CA ILE A 150 7.52 -17.29 21.37
C ILE A 150 8.38 -17.51 22.61
N PRO A 151 7.91 -18.27 23.62
CA PRO A 151 8.71 -18.59 24.81
C PRO A 151 10.00 -19.33 24.44
N HIS A 152 11.11 -19.02 25.11
CA HIS A 152 12.41 -19.69 24.92
C HIS A 152 12.98 -19.65 23.49
N ARG A 153 12.59 -18.67 22.68
CA ARG A 153 13.19 -18.47 21.35
C ARG A 153 14.70 -18.22 21.47
N VAL A 154 15.45 -18.86 20.60
CA VAL A 154 16.89 -18.61 20.40
C VAL A 154 17.02 -17.70 19.18
N GLY A 155 17.72 -16.58 19.32
CA GLY A 155 17.90 -15.63 18.22
C GLY A 155 18.81 -16.17 17.13
N ILE A 156 18.62 -15.70 15.89
CA ILE A 156 19.43 -16.12 14.73
C ILE A 156 20.91 -15.76 14.92
N GLU A 157 21.18 -14.70 15.67
CA GLU A 157 22.51 -14.24 16.06
C GLU A 157 23.27 -15.24 16.94
N GLN A 158 22.58 -16.17 17.60
CA GLN A 158 23.21 -17.21 18.42
C GLN A 158 23.52 -18.48 17.62
N ARG A 159 23.27 -18.47 16.30
CA ARG A 159 23.54 -19.60 15.43
C ARG A 159 25.06 -19.83 15.29
N PRO A 160 25.56 -21.06 15.46
CA PRO A 160 26.97 -21.38 15.22
C PRO A 160 27.36 -21.11 13.77
N ALA A 161 28.53 -20.49 13.54
CA ALA A 161 29.02 -20.13 12.19
C ALA A 161 29.05 -21.30 11.20
N LYS A 162 29.35 -22.52 11.69
CA LYS A 162 29.34 -23.77 10.90
C LYS A 162 28.03 -24.07 10.17
N VAL A 163 26.90 -23.53 10.64
CA VAL A 163 25.57 -23.72 10.02
C VAL A 163 25.39 -22.81 8.80
N GLU A 164 26.03 -21.63 8.79
CA GLU A 164 25.94 -20.69 7.66
C GLU A 164 26.78 -21.11 6.47
N GLU A 165 27.89 -21.82 6.71
CA GLU A 165 28.78 -22.31 5.65
C GLU A 165 28.12 -23.39 4.76
N ARG A 166 26.96 -23.95 5.17
CA ARG A 166 26.21 -25.01 4.46
C ARG A 166 27.08 -26.21 4.03
N ARG A 167 28.15 -26.48 4.77
CA ARG A 167 29.15 -27.52 4.45
C ARG A 167 28.73 -28.93 4.87
N HIS A 168 27.78 -29.07 5.78
CA HIS A 168 27.35 -30.37 6.31
C HIS A 168 25.85 -30.59 6.09
N ILE A 169 25.47 -31.85 5.88
CA ILE A 169 24.06 -32.26 5.84
C ILE A 169 23.53 -32.32 7.28
N GLY A 170 22.26 -31.98 7.46
CA GLY A 170 21.54 -32.13 8.73
C GLY A 170 21.12 -30.82 9.38
N HIS A 171 21.25 -29.71 8.64
CA HIS A 171 20.76 -28.41 9.05
C HIS A 171 19.47 -28.12 8.29
N TRP A 172 18.34 -28.09 9.00
CA TRP A 172 17.02 -27.94 8.42
C TRP A 172 16.46 -26.54 8.65
N GLU A 173 15.71 -26.04 7.68
CA GLU A 173 14.96 -24.80 7.75
C GLU A 173 13.48 -25.10 7.55
N GLY A 174 12.65 -24.68 8.50
CA GLY A 174 11.22 -24.89 8.46
C GLY A 174 10.44 -23.61 8.17
N ASP A 175 9.42 -23.74 7.32
CA ASP A 175 8.54 -22.66 6.91
C ASP A 175 7.07 -23.17 6.86
N THR A 176 6.10 -22.25 6.78
CA THR A 176 4.70 -22.59 6.52
C THR A 176 4.16 -21.91 5.28
N VAL A 177 3.51 -22.70 4.43
CA VAL A 177 2.76 -22.20 3.27
C VAL A 177 1.29 -22.14 3.63
N LEU A 178 0.74 -20.94 3.72
CA LEU A 178 -0.65 -20.70 4.12
C LEU A 178 -1.60 -20.80 2.92
N LYS A 179 -2.78 -21.40 3.13
CA LYS A 179 -3.92 -21.29 2.21
C LYS A 179 -5.01 -20.42 2.85
N GLY A 180 -5.22 -19.21 2.32
CA GLY A 180 -6.26 -18.28 2.79
C GLY A 180 -5.97 -17.64 4.15
N HIS A 181 -7.02 -17.35 4.94
CA HIS A 181 -6.93 -16.67 6.24
C HIS A 181 -6.48 -17.61 7.39
N LYS A 182 -5.26 -18.15 7.33
CA LYS A 182 -4.62 -18.99 8.38
C LYS A 182 -5.40 -20.26 8.80
N GLU A 183 -6.40 -20.68 8.03
CA GLU A 183 -7.23 -21.84 8.40
C GLU A 183 -6.56 -23.18 8.09
N SER A 184 -5.75 -23.28 7.03
CA SER A 184 -5.04 -24.51 6.64
C SER A 184 -3.78 -24.19 5.84
N GLY A 185 -2.87 -25.16 5.70
CA GLY A 185 -1.63 -24.96 4.94
C GLY A 185 -0.73 -26.19 4.88
N LEU A 186 0.55 -25.93 4.63
CA LEU A 186 1.62 -26.92 4.63
C LEU A 186 2.72 -26.45 5.58
N VAL A 187 3.33 -27.37 6.31
CA VAL A 187 4.66 -27.16 6.89
C VAL A 187 5.69 -27.76 5.96
N THR A 188 6.76 -27.04 5.69
CA THR A 188 7.90 -27.49 4.90
C THR A 188 9.15 -27.51 5.77
N LEU A 189 10.04 -28.47 5.51
CA LEU A 189 11.38 -28.56 6.10
C LEU A 189 12.37 -28.81 4.97
N VAL A 190 13.28 -27.88 4.75
CA VAL A 190 14.29 -27.94 3.70
C VAL A 190 15.67 -28.14 4.32
N GLU A 191 16.39 -29.16 3.87
CA GLU A 191 17.77 -29.38 4.25
C GLU A 191 18.68 -28.37 3.51
N ARG A 192 19.46 -27.58 4.25
CA ARG A 192 20.12 -26.37 3.73
C ARG A 192 21.27 -26.64 2.74
N ARG A 193 21.90 -27.82 2.77
CA ARG A 193 23.01 -28.16 1.87
C ARG A 193 22.52 -28.83 0.58
N SER A 194 21.63 -29.80 0.70
CA SER A 194 21.12 -30.63 -0.39
C SER A 194 19.86 -30.07 -1.05
N GLY A 195 19.14 -29.17 -0.36
CA GLY A 195 17.84 -28.68 -0.81
C GLY A 195 16.71 -29.70 -0.68
N TYR A 196 16.96 -30.83 0.00
CA TYR A 196 15.96 -31.89 0.14
C TYR A 196 14.75 -31.41 0.96
N LEU A 197 13.57 -31.50 0.37
CA LEU A 197 12.32 -30.98 0.93
C LEU A 197 11.48 -32.10 1.56
N LEU A 198 11.02 -31.83 2.78
CA LEU A 198 9.95 -32.55 3.46
C LEU A 198 8.75 -31.63 3.60
N ALA A 199 7.55 -32.14 3.35
CA ALA A 199 6.34 -31.34 3.50
C ALA A 199 5.18 -32.18 4.07
N ALA A 200 4.36 -31.55 4.92
CA ALA A 200 3.15 -32.17 5.45
C ALA A 200 1.98 -31.17 5.44
N ARG A 201 0.80 -31.66 5.05
CA ARG A 201 -0.43 -30.87 5.08
C ARG A 201 -0.90 -30.66 6.52
N LEU A 202 -1.22 -29.43 6.85
CA LEU A 202 -1.84 -29.00 8.09
C LEU A 202 -3.30 -28.62 7.82
N PRO A 203 -4.28 -29.44 8.23
CA PRO A 203 -5.70 -29.10 8.13
C PRO A 203 -6.06 -27.84 8.92
N THR A 204 -5.32 -27.58 10.01
CA THR A 204 -5.38 -26.34 10.78
C THR A 204 -4.00 -25.99 11.29
N ILE A 205 -3.62 -24.73 11.17
CA ILE A 205 -2.29 -24.25 11.55
C ILE A 205 -2.32 -23.83 13.02
N THR A 206 -1.87 -24.75 13.87
CA THR A 206 -1.69 -24.51 15.31
C THR A 206 -0.31 -24.98 15.72
N ALA A 207 0.29 -24.36 16.74
CA ALA A 207 1.65 -24.70 17.18
C ALA A 207 1.82 -26.19 17.48
N THR A 208 0.83 -26.80 18.13
CA THR A 208 0.82 -28.23 18.47
C THR A 208 0.78 -29.11 17.22
N ARG A 209 -0.09 -28.81 16.24
CA ARG A 209 -0.20 -29.61 15.02
C ARG A 209 1.02 -29.47 14.12
N THR A 210 1.57 -28.26 14.02
CA THR A 210 2.81 -27.99 13.30
C THR A 210 3.95 -28.80 13.93
N ALA A 211 4.12 -28.76 15.25
CA ALA A 211 5.15 -29.53 15.94
C ALA A 211 5.01 -31.04 15.71
N GLN A 212 3.80 -31.60 15.86
CA GLN A 212 3.54 -33.02 15.61
C GLN A 212 3.86 -33.44 14.16
N ALA A 213 3.50 -32.61 13.19
CA ALA A 213 3.80 -32.86 11.78
C ALA A 213 5.31 -32.84 11.51
N MET A 214 6.02 -31.84 12.05
CA MET A 214 7.48 -31.74 11.93
C MET A 214 8.18 -32.95 12.57
N THR A 215 7.81 -33.33 13.78
CA THR A 215 8.33 -34.53 14.45
C THR A 215 8.15 -35.77 13.58
N ARG A 216 6.96 -35.96 12.98
CA ARG A 216 6.68 -37.10 12.10
C ARG A 216 7.56 -37.10 10.85
N LEU A 217 7.78 -35.93 10.23
CA LEU A 217 8.63 -35.79 9.05
C LEU A 217 10.10 -36.10 9.36
N LEU A 218 10.57 -35.70 10.54
CA LEU A 218 11.96 -35.83 10.95
C LEU A 218 12.27 -37.18 11.63
N ALA A 219 11.29 -37.88 12.19
CA ALA A 219 11.49 -39.14 12.91
C ALA A 219 12.29 -40.20 12.11
N PRO A 220 12.02 -40.45 10.80
CA PRO A 220 12.81 -41.39 10.01
C PRO A 220 14.27 -40.98 9.80
N ARG A 221 14.62 -39.73 10.12
CA ARG A 221 15.92 -39.10 9.85
C ARG A 221 16.58 -38.59 11.13
N ARG A 222 16.11 -39.02 12.31
CA ARG A 222 16.56 -38.58 13.64
C ARG A 222 18.08 -38.50 13.78
N GLY A 223 18.82 -39.51 13.31
CA GLY A 223 20.30 -39.52 13.37
C GLY A 223 21.02 -38.53 12.47
N ALA A 224 20.30 -37.87 11.55
CA ALA A 224 20.82 -36.93 10.56
C ALA A 224 20.26 -35.50 10.75
N VAL A 225 19.62 -35.19 11.88
CA VAL A 225 19.15 -33.85 12.22
C VAL A 225 20.08 -33.24 13.27
N HIS A 226 20.83 -32.22 12.89
CA HIS A 226 21.73 -31.49 13.79
C HIS A 226 21.11 -30.20 14.32
N THR A 227 20.45 -29.42 13.46
CA THR A 227 19.77 -28.18 13.87
C THR A 227 18.54 -27.93 13.03
N ILE A 228 17.54 -27.28 13.61
CA ILE A 228 16.35 -26.80 12.90
C ILE A 228 16.23 -25.29 13.14
N THR A 229 16.07 -24.54 12.05
CA THR A 229 15.73 -23.11 12.10
C THR A 229 14.27 -22.94 11.72
N LEU A 230 13.57 -22.10 12.47
CA LEU A 230 12.18 -21.71 12.19
C LEU A 230 12.08 -20.18 12.24
N ASP A 231 11.11 -19.62 11.54
CA ASP A 231 10.79 -18.22 11.71
C ASP A 231 10.09 -17.97 13.06
N ASN A 232 9.80 -16.70 13.37
CA ASN A 232 9.10 -16.33 14.61
C ASN A 232 7.57 -16.38 14.47
N GLY A 233 7.06 -17.24 13.58
CA GLY A 233 5.64 -17.50 13.41
C GLY A 233 5.02 -18.14 14.66
N SER A 234 3.79 -17.73 14.99
CA SER A 234 3.01 -18.27 16.12
C SER A 234 2.80 -19.79 16.05
N GLU A 235 2.78 -20.32 14.84
CA GLU A 235 2.72 -21.72 14.45
C GLU A 235 3.96 -22.53 14.86
N PHE A 236 5.06 -21.89 15.24
CA PHE A 236 6.28 -22.53 15.75
C PHE A 236 6.49 -22.30 17.24
N ALA A 237 5.47 -21.83 17.96
CA ALA A 237 5.57 -21.56 19.40
C ALA A 237 6.01 -22.81 20.22
N GLU A 238 5.69 -24.02 19.76
CA GLU A 238 6.08 -25.28 20.39
C GLU A 238 7.36 -25.91 19.83
N HIS A 239 8.24 -25.12 19.18
CA HIS A 239 9.50 -25.59 18.58
C HIS A 239 10.37 -26.47 19.50
N ARG A 240 10.38 -26.22 20.82
CA ARG A 240 11.11 -27.07 21.78
C ARG A 240 10.67 -28.53 21.74
N LYS A 241 9.39 -28.81 21.48
CA LYS A 241 8.88 -30.19 21.34
C LYS A 241 9.44 -30.87 20.10
N VAL A 242 9.69 -30.12 19.03
CA VAL A 242 10.30 -30.66 17.80
C VAL A 242 11.78 -30.96 18.05
N VAL A 243 12.48 -30.06 18.73
CA VAL A 243 13.90 -30.22 19.10
C VAL A 243 14.10 -31.36 20.10
N SER A 244 13.10 -31.66 20.95
CA SER A 244 13.17 -32.75 21.94
C SER A 244 12.62 -34.09 21.45
N ALA A 245 11.92 -34.13 20.32
CA ALA A 245 11.20 -35.33 19.86
C ALA A 245 11.99 -36.18 18.86
N PRO A 246 13.22 -35.80 18.55
CA PRO A 246 14.27 -36.81 18.45
C PRO A 246 15.61 -36.39 19.07
#